data_AF-A0A9X2T0Z3-F1
#
_entry.id   AF-A0A9X2T0Z3-F1
#
_cell.length_a   1.000
_cell.length_b   1.000
_cell.length_c   1.000
_cell.angle_alpha   90.00
_cell.angle_beta   90.00
_cell.angle_gamma   90.00
#
_symmetry.space_group_name_H-M   'P 1'
#
loop_
_entity.id
_entity.type
_entity.pdbx_description
1 polymer ?
#
loop_
_entity_poly.entity_id
_entity_poly.type
_entity_poly.pdbx_seq_one_letter_code
_entity_poly.pdbx_strand_id
1 'polypeptide(L)'
;MENFKSEPFQKFLHSHTRLNNYIKVSTVAVDFLYKSKEDSKELSEHINTLILEAGERWTPRIIKNIEKEVAQLKNDLSKTGIIWVYSAFDVFFKQAEGQLSSFFPKLTVDKNVCNNEEDIEEKKESKIISLYAKLGWPIDNIKGILPVLKFYEVLRHCVAHNMGHPTTKLIEISESDDFQMAIKSWETKYIKKKISDPPIVTNESIELKPHHCIMYSETCLRIATDINTRIFEKFGLNYFIGLTIKSHLIEPSKLKKPFCENFSRYIVYHLKQDFDISISPYDKIYDYYSDENLKKQHKLRYMTLKNIS
;
A
#
# COMPACT_ATOMS: atom_id res chain seq x y z
N MET A 1 -13.48 -4.77 -15.03
CA MET A 1 -13.24 -3.37 -15.47
C MET A 1 -11.84 -3.00 -14.99
N GLU A 2 -10.85 -2.97 -15.88
CA GLU A 2 -9.43 -3.03 -15.48
C GLU A 2 -8.88 -1.77 -14.77
N ASN A 3 -9.53 -0.62 -14.90
CA ASN A 3 -8.99 0.66 -14.43
C ASN A 3 -9.61 1.21 -13.13
N PHE A 4 -10.55 0.51 -12.48
CA PHE A 4 -11.17 1.04 -11.26
C PHE A 4 -10.14 1.30 -10.15
N LYS A 5 -10.28 2.41 -9.43
CA LYS A 5 -9.43 2.75 -8.28
C LYS A 5 -10.28 3.33 -7.15
N SER A 6 -10.59 2.53 -6.14
CA SER A 6 -11.19 3.02 -4.89
C SER A 6 -10.27 4.07 -4.22
N GLU A 7 -10.87 4.99 -3.46
CA GLU A 7 -10.13 5.99 -2.68
C GLU A 7 -9.00 5.36 -1.81
N PRO A 8 -9.23 4.30 -1.00
CA PRO A 8 -8.15 3.66 -0.24
C PRO A 8 -7.04 3.14 -1.15
N PHE A 9 -7.37 2.54 -2.29
CA PHE A 9 -6.38 2.03 -3.24
C PHE A 9 -5.54 3.16 -3.85
N GLN A 10 -6.13 4.30 -4.17
CA GLN A 10 -5.38 5.46 -4.69
C GLN A 10 -4.38 6.01 -3.66
N LYS A 11 -4.80 6.13 -2.39
CA LYS A 11 -3.92 6.54 -1.30
C LYS A 11 -2.75 5.57 -1.13
N PHE A 12 -3.02 4.27 -1.20
CA PHE A 12 -1.98 3.25 -1.15
C PHE A 12 -1.03 3.34 -2.36
N LEU A 13 -1.55 3.46 -3.58
CA LEU A 13 -0.77 3.59 -4.81
C LEU A 13 0.15 4.83 -4.79
N HIS A 14 -0.36 5.95 -4.27
CA HIS A 14 0.45 7.15 -4.05
C HIS A 14 1.57 6.89 -3.04
N SER A 15 1.26 6.24 -1.90
CA SER A 15 2.25 5.87 -0.88
C SER A 15 3.32 4.92 -1.43
N HIS A 16 2.91 3.89 -2.18
CA HIS A 16 3.80 2.95 -2.88
C HIS A 16 4.76 3.68 -3.83
N THR A 17 4.23 4.58 -4.67
CA THR A 17 5.05 5.36 -5.62
C THR A 17 6.03 6.27 -4.89
N ARG A 18 5.56 6.96 -3.83
CA ARG A 18 6.39 7.84 -3.01
C ARG A 18 7.50 7.06 -2.31
N LEU A 19 7.21 5.91 -1.73
CA LEU A 19 8.20 5.03 -1.11
C LEU A 19 9.25 4.59 -2.13
N ASN A 20 8.83 4.09 -3.30
CA ASN A 20 9.76 3.64 -4.33
C ASN A 20 10.73 4.75 -4.75
N ASN A 21 10.23 5.98 -4.89
CA ASN A 21 11.07 7.13 -5.21
C ASN A 21 11.99 7.48 -4.04
N TYR A 22 11.47 7.51 -2.81
CA TYR A 22 12.24 7.77 -1.60
C TYR A 22 13.41 6.78 -1.47
N ILE A 23 13.16 5.48 -1.53
CA ILE A 23 14.19 4.46 -1.40
C ILE A 23 15.25 4.56 -2.50
N LYS A 24 14.84 4.79 -3.75
CA LYS A 24 15.77 4.97 -4.87
C LYS A 24 16.65 6.20 -4.69
N VAL A 25 16.05 7.35 -4.41
CA VAL A 25 16.77 8.63 -4.25
C VAL A 25 17.68 8.56 -3.03
N SER A 26 17.20 8.08 -1.88
CA SER A 26 18.01 7.94 -0.67
C SER A 26 19.16 6.96 -0.86
N THR A 27 18.94 5.81 -1.51
CA THR A 27 20.01 4.85 -1.78
C THR A 27 21.08 5.47 -2.70
N VAL A 28 20.67 6.15 -3.76
CA VAL A 28 21.60 6.83 -4.68
C VAL A 28 22.36 7.96 -3.99
N ALA A 29 21.71 8.71 -3.10
CA ALA A 29 22.38 9.76 -2.32
C ALA A 29 23.45 9.16 -1.38
N VAL A 30 23.13 8.05 -0.71
CA VAL A 30 24.10 7.34 0.15
C VAL A 30 25.26 6.76 -0.69
N ASP A 31 24.96 6.17 -1.85
CA ASP A 31 25.97 5.66 -2.77
C ASP A 31 26.88 6.76 -3.32
N PHE A 32 26.30 7.92 -3.66
CA PHE A 32 27.04 9.08 -4.13
C PHE A 32 27.97 9.62 -3.04
N LEU A 33 27.45 9.77 -1.81
CA LEU A 33 28.25 10.20 -0.67
C LEU A 33 29.41 9.23 -0.42
N TYR A 34 29.13 7.92 -0.39
CA TYR A 34 30.15 6.90 -0.20
C TYR A 34 31.27 6.94 -1.26
N LYS A 35 30.91 7.23 -2.52
CA LYS A 35 31.84 7.31 -3.64
C LYS A 35 32.48 8.69 -3.83
N SER A 36 32.16 9.67 -2.98
CA SER A 36 32.66 11.04 -3.11
C SER A 36 34.14 11.20 -2.76
N LYS A 37 34.68 10.25 -1.98
CA LYS A 37 36.07 10.20 -1.50
C LYS A 37 36.57 8.77 -1.53
N GLU A 38 37.82 8.56 -1.96
CA GLU A 38 38.45 7.23 -1.99
C GLU A 38 39.00 6.84 -0.62
N ASP A 39 39.54 7.81 0.13
CA ASP A 39 40.09 7.58 1.47
C ASP A 39 38.99 7.66 2.56
N SER A 40 38.98 6.68 3.45
CA SER A 40 37.99 6.54 4.53
C SER A 40 38.05 7.68 5.54
N LYS A 41 39.24 8.23 5.80
CA LYS A 41 39.42 9.37 6.72
C LYS A 41 38.92 10.65 6.07
N GLU A 42 39.26 10.90 4.80
CA GLU A 42 38.72 12.02 4.03
C GLU A 42 37.20 11.98 3.91
N LEU A 43 36.63 10.78 3.70
CA LEU A 43 35.18 10.58 3.67
C LEU A 43 34.55 10.94 5.03
N SER A 44 35.13 10.48 6.14
CA SER A 44 34.65 10.84 7.47
C SER A 44 34.74 12.34 7.74
N GLU A 45 35.80 13.01 7.33
CA GLU A 45 35.95 14.46 7.47
C GLU A 45 34.91 15.21 6.64
N HIS A 46 34.71 14.79 5.39
CA HIS A 46 33.71 15.38 4.51
C HIS A 46 32.29 15.26 5.07
N ILE A 47 31.91 14.08 5.58
CA ILE A 47 30.60 13.87 6.21
C ILE A 47 30.45 14.72 7.46
N ASN A 48 31.51 14.87 8.25
CA ASN A 48 31.49 15.73 9.42
C ASN A 48 31.25 17.20 9.07
N THR A 49 31.85 17.69 7.98
CA THR A 49 31.55 19.02 7.43
C THR A 49 30.10 19.14 6.99
N LEU A 50 29.57 18.15 6.27
CA LEU A 50 28.17 18.15 5.84
C LEU A 50 27.18 18.17 7.03
N ILE A 51 27.51 17.47 8.13
CA ILE A 51 26.73 17.49 9.37
C ILE A 51 26.70 18.90 9.98
N LEU A 52 27.83 19.60 9.98
CA LEU A 52 27.92 20.98 10.48
C LEU A 52 27.15 21.98 9.60
N GLU A 53 27.20 21.78 8.28
CA GLU A 53 26.55 22.64 7.29
C GLU A 53 25.05 22.36 7.13
N ALA A 54 24.54 21.26 7.68
CA ALA A 54 23.13 20.88 7.59
C ALA A 54 22.17 21.88 8.26
N GLY A 55 22.68 22.84 9.04
CA GLY A 55 21.88 23.86 9.74
C GLY A 55 21.13 23.31 10.96
N GLU A 56 21.42 22.07 11.36
CA GLU A 56 20.81 21.38 12.48
C GLU A 56 21.72 21.39 13.72
N ARG A 57 21.13 21.18 14.91
CA ARG A 57 21.88 21.13 16.18
C ARG A 57 22.56 19.77 16.40
N TRP A 58 23.40 19.36 15.46
CA TRP A 58 24.16 18.12 15.55
C TRP A 58 25.57 18.34 16.08
N THR A 59 26.03 17.46 16.95
CA THR A 59 27.43 17.46 17.39
C THR A 59 28.27 16.74 16.34
N PRO A 60 29.28 17.39 15.75
CA PRO A 60 30.20 16.75 14.80
C PRO A 60 30.89 15.54 15.46
N ARG A 61 31.05 14.45 14.71
CA ARG A 61 31.70 13.23 15.20
C ARG A 61 32.56 12.61 14.10
N ILE A 62 33.80 12.26 14.44
CA ILE A 62 34.67 11.45 13.58
C ILE A 62 34.15 10.01 13.60
N ILE A 63 33.79 9.50 12.43
CA ILE A 63 33.25 8.15 12.25
C ILE A 63 34.43 7.22 11.93
N LYS A 64 34.79 6.36 12.90
CA LYS A 64 35.98 5.50 12.78
C LYS A 64 35.90 4.48 11.64
N ASN A 65 34.71 3.96 11.35
CA ASN A 65 34.49 2.99 10.29
C ASN A 65 33.30 3.45 9.44
N ILE A 66 33.54 4.42 8.57
CA ILE A 66 32.49 5.04 7.78
C ILE A 66 31.87 4.06 6.77
N GLU A 67 32.65 3.12 6.25
CA GLU A 67 32.15 2.12 5.30
C GLU A 67 31.08 1.24 5.95
N LYS A 68 31.33 0.80 7.19
CA LYS A 68 30.36 0.03 7.97
C LYS A 68 29.11 0.84 8.26
N GLU A 69 29.24 2.10 8.68
CA GLU A 69 28.10 2.97 8.96
C GLU A 69 27.25 3.22 7.71
N VAL A 70 27.88 3.45 6.55
CA VAL A 70 27.19 3.62 5.28
C VAL A 70 26.47 2.33 4.84
N ALA A 71 27.11 1.17 5.01
CA ALA A 71 26.48 -0.11 4.72
C ALA A 71 25.27 -0.36 5.64
N GLN A 72 25.42 -0.05 6.92
CA GLN A 72 24.36 -0.15 7.91
C GLN A 72 23.21 0.82 7.61
N LEU A 73 23.50 2.05 7.18
CA LEU A 73 22.50 3.03 6.77
C LEU A 73 21.62 2.52 5.62
N LYS A 74 22.18 1.81 4.62
CA LYS A 74 21.38 1.20 3.54
C LYS A 74 20.44 0.11 4.05
N ASN A 75 20.91 -0.71 4.98
CA ASN A 75 20.09 -1.71 5.65
C ASN A 75 18.95 -1.04 6.43
N ASP A 76 19.27 -0.02 7.22
CA ASP A 76 18.31 0.69 8.06
C ASP A 76 17.29 1.49 7.23
N LEU A 77 17.70 2.09 6.11
CA LEU A 77 16.78 2.67 5.11
C LEU A 77 15.75 1.64 4.62
N SER A 78 16.20 0.41 4.36
CA SER A 78 15.32 -0.68 3.94
C SER A 78 14.35 -1.06 5.05
N LYS A 79 14.82 -1.17 6.31
CA LYS A 79 13.99 -1.44 7.49
C LYS A 79 12.92 -0.36 7.69
N THR A 80 13.28 0.92 7.60
CA THR A 80 12.31 2.03 7.64
C THR A 80 11.28 1.91 6.52
N GLY A 81 11.73 1.54 5.32
CA GLY A 81 10.85 1.25 4.19
C GLY A 81 9.82 0.16 4.50
N ILE A 82 10.21 -0.94 5.16
CA ILE A 82 9.29 -2.01 5.59
C ILE A 82 8.20 -1.48 6.52
N ILE A 83 8.55 -0.63 7.49
CA ILE A 83 7.57 -0.03 8.41
C ILE A 83 6.59 0.87 7.67
N TRP A 84 7.08 1.69 6.73
CA TRP A 84 6.23 2.54 5.89
C TRP A 84 5.25 1.69 5.09
N VAL A 85 5.72 0.66 4.37
CA VAL A 85 4.85 -0.24 3.58
C VAL A 85 3.73 -0.81 4.45
N TYR A 86 4.09 -1.38 5.60
CA TYR A 86 3.10 -1.96 6.52
C TYR A 86 2.07 -0.92 6.95
N SER A 87 2.50 0.28 7.36
CA SER A 87 1.59 1.34 7.80
C SER A 87 0.62 1.75 6.69
N ALA A 88 1.12 1.96 5.47
CA ALA A 88 0.29 2.32 4.34
C ALA A 88 -0.71 1.20 3.97
N PHE A 89 -0.26 -0.05 4.00
CA PHE A 89 -1.08 -1.20 3.67
C PHE A 89 -2.14 -1.48 4.73
N ASP A 90 -1.83 -1.34 6.03
CA ASP A 90 -2.79 -1.50 7.12
C ASP A 90 -3.91 -0.44 7.07
N VAL A 91 -3.57 0.81 6.72
CA VAL A 91 -4.58 1.87 6.49
C VAL A 91 -5.48 1.53 5.30
N PHE A 92 -4.89 1.09 4.18
CA PHE A 92 -5.66 0.62 3.03
C PHE A 92 -6.60 -0.53 3.41
N PHE A 93 -6.06 -1.55 4.08
CA PHE A 93 -6.78 -2.76 4.43
C PHE A 93 -7.96 -2.45 5.36
N LYS A 94 -7.76 -1.63 6.40
CA LYS A 94 -8.83 -1.20 7.32
C LYS A 94 -9.95 -0.45 6.59
N GLN A 95 -9.60 0.42 5.65
CA GLN A 95 -10.60 1.17 4.86
C GLN A 95 -11.36 0.25 3.91
N ALA A 96 -10.67 -0.68 3.23
CA ALA A 96 -11.28 -1.68 2.37
C ALA A 96 -12.20 -2.63 3.17
N GLU A 97 -11.74 -3.12 4.32
CA GLU A 97 -12.53 -3.94 5.24
C GLU A 97 -13.78 -3.18 5.72
N GLY A 98 -13.63 -1.90 6.07
CA GLY A 98 -14.74 -1.03 6.45
C GLY A 98 -15.80 -0.89 5.36
N GLN A 99 -15.38 -0.72 4.10
CA GLN A 99 -16.31 -0.70 2.96
C GLN A 99 -17.05 -2.05 2.82
N LEU A 100 -16.33 -3.16 2.94
CA LEU A 100 -16.87 -4.51 2.75
C LEU A 100 -17.67 -5.04 3.95
N SER A 101 -17.63 -4.35 5.09
CA SER A 101 -18.21 -4.80 6.37
C SER A 101 -19.69 -5.19 6.29
N SER A 102 -20.47 -4.50 5.44
CA SER A 102 -21.89 -4.78 5.22
C SER A 102 -22.16 -6.17 4.62
N PHE A 103 -21.15 -6.81 4.02
CA PHE A 103 -21.24 -8.15 3.42
C PHE A 103 -20.70 -9.26 4.31
N PHE A 104 -20.16 -8.93 5.49
CA PHE A 104 -19.63 -9.96 6.37
C PHE A 104 -20.78 -10.81 6.91
N PRO A 105 -20.59 -12.14 7.03
CA PRO A 105 -21.57 -12.99 7.68
C PRO A 105 -21.83 -12.44 9.09
N LYS A 106 -23.11 -12.28 9.44
CA LYS A 106 -23.50 -11.92 10.79
C LYS A 106 -23.10 -13.09 11.70
N LEU A 107 -21.96 -12.96 12.38
CA LEU A 107 -21.56 -13.90 13.40
C LEU A 107 -22.63 -13.88 14.49
N THR A 108 -23.38 -14.99 14.62
CA THR A 108 -24.06 -15.33 15.86
C THR A 108 -22.97 -15.60 16.88
N VAL A 109 -22.64 -14.59 17.68
CA VAL A 109 -21.60 -14.69 18.69
C VAL A 109 -22.14 -15.54 19.84
N ASP A 110 -21.80 -16.83 19.86
CA ASP A 110 -21.75 -17.58 21.11
C ASP A 110 -20.57 -17.05 21.93
N LYS A 111 -20.88 -16.29 22.98
CA LYS A 111 -19.94 -15.63 23.89
C LYS A 111 -19.26 -16.61 24.87
N ASN A 112 -18.80 -17.78 24.41
CA ASN A 112 -18.23 -18.81 25.29
C ASN A 112 -16.92 -19.41 24.78
N VAL A 113 -15.95 -18.58 24.38
CA VAL A 113 -14.55 -19.03 24.37
C VAL A 113 -13.67 -17.93 24.95
N CYS A 114 -13.38 -18.09 26.24
CA CYS A 114 -12.40 -17.31 26.98
C CYS A 114 -10.97 -17.83 26.74
N ASN A 115 -10.01 -16.92 26.99
CA ASN A 115 -8.68 -17.16 27.56
C ASN A 115 -7.62 -17.88 26.72
N ASN A 116 -6.65 -17.10 26.22
CA ASN A 116 -5.22 -17.16 26.56
C ASN A 116 -4.45 -16.28 25.56
N GLU A 117 -4.05 -15.07 25.97
CA GLU A 117 -3.51 -14.05 25.06
C GLU A 117 -2.10 -14.36 24.54
N GLU A 118 -1.39 -15.32 25.12
CA GLU A 118 0.01 -15.61 24.78
C GLU A 118 0.20 -16.76 23.78
N ASP A 119 -0.76 -17.70 23.65
CA ASP A 119 -0.68 -18.85 22.71
C ASP A 119 -1.40 -18.61 21.36
N ILE A 120 -2.12 -17.49 21.21
CA ILE A 120 -2.96 -17.23 20.03
C ILE A 120 -2.16 -16.60 18.85
N GLU A 121 -0.98 -16.04 19.10
CA GLU A 121 -0.16 -15.43 18.03
C GLU A 121 0.44 -16.46 17.05
N GLU A 122 0.61 -17.72 17.46
CA GLU A 122 1.18 -18.76 16.59
C GLU A 122 0.21 -19.25 15.51
N LYS A 123 -1.11 -19.14 15.74
CA LYS A 123 -2.16 -19.62 14.82
C LYS A 123 -3.06 -18.53 14.26
N LYS A 124 -2.68 -17.26 14.40
CA LYS A 124 -3.46 -16.16 13.81
C LYS A 124 -3.28 -16.19 12.29
N GLU A 125 -4.27 -16.75 11.62
CA GLU A 125 -4.39 -16.74 10.16
C GLU A 125 -4.24 -15.29 9.66
N SER A 126 -3.50 -15.09 8.56
CA SER A 126 -3.22 -13.75 8.02
C SER A 126 -4.54 -12.97 7.86
N LYS A 127 -4.57 -11.69 8.23
CA LYS A 127 -5.76 -10.84 8.09
C LYS A 127 -6.31 -10.84 6.67
N ILE A 128 -5.43 -10.96 5.67
CA ILE A 128 -5.81 -11.10 4.26
C ILE A 128 -6.60 -12.38 4.02
N ILE A 129 -6.07 -13.52 4.48
CA ILE A 129 -6.74 -14.82 4.34
C ILE A 129 -8.10 -14.79 5.04
N SER A 130 -8.17 -14.22 6.25
CA SER A 130 -9.42 -14.05 6.98
C SER A 130 -10.45 -13.21 6.22
N LEU A 131 -10.04 -12.09 5.60
CA LEU A 131 -10.93 -11.27 4.77
C LEU A 131 -11.47 -12.06 3.57
N TYR A 132 -10.60 -12.78 2.86
CA TYR A 132 -10.99 -13.57 1.69
C TYR A 132 -11.96 -14.68 2.09
N ALA A 133 -11.70 -15.36 3.20
CA ALA A 133 -12.59 -16.38 3.75
C ALA A 133 -13.96 -15.80 4.12
N LYS A 134 -14.01 -14.67 4.84
CA LYS A 134 -15.27 -13.99 5.23
C LYS A 134 -16.14 -13.62 4.03
N LEU A 135 -15.52 -13.29 2.90
CA LEU A 135 -16.22 -12.85 1.69
C LEU A 135 -16.42 -13.97 0.65
N GLY A 136 -15.93 -15.18 0.94
CA GLY A 136 -15.98 -16.32 0.02
C GLY A 136 -15.15 -16.10 -1.25
N TRP A 137 -14.05 -15.36 -1.17
CA TRP A 137 -13.19 -15.03 -2.30
C TRP A 137 -12.08 -16.08 -2.49
N PRO A 138 -11.84 -16.58 -3.72
CA PRO A 138 -10.69 -17.45 -3.99
C PRO A 138 -9.37 -16.69 -3.83
N ILE A 139 -8.35 -17.36 -3.28
CA ILE A 139 -7.01 -16.77 -3.08
C ILE A 139 -6.05 -17.03 -4.26
N ASP A 140 -6.51 -17.65 -5.35
CA ASP A 140 -5.65 -18.14 -6.43
C ASP A 140 -4.73 -17.05 -7.00
N ASN A 141 -5.26 -15.84 -7.19
CA ASN A 141 -4.53 -14.69 -7.72
C ASN A 141 -3.41 -14.17 -6.80
N ILE A 142 -3.47 -14.47 -5.50
CA ILE A 142 -2.52 -13.96 -4.51
C ILE A 142 -1.72 -15.08 -3.82
N LYS A 143 -2.08 -16.35 -4.03
CA LYS A 143 -1.50 -17.50 -3.33
C LYS A 143 0.03 -17.54 -3.45
N GLY A 144 0.55 -17.28 -4.65
CA GLY A 144 2.00 -17.30 -4.91
C GLY A 144 2.80 -16.22 -4.16
N ILE A 145 2.15 -15.13 -3.72
CA ILE A 145 2.82 -14.03 -3.02
C ILE A 145 2.55 -14.02 -1.49
N LEU A 146 1.68 -14.90 -0.99
CA LEU A 146 1.40 -15.03 0.44
C LEU A 146 2.64 -15.42 1.28
N PRO A 147 3.54 -16.32 0.82
CA PRO A 147 4.77 -16.61 1.58
C PRO A 147 5.65 -15.37 1.76
N VAL A 148 5.73 -14.52 0.74
CA VAL A 148 6.48 -13.25 0.77
C VAL A 148 5.83 -12.27 1.75
N LEU A 149 4.49 -12.14 1.72
CA LEU A 149 3.76 -11.33 2.69
C LEU A 149 4.04 -11.79 4.13
N LYS A 150 3.91 -13.10 4.39
CA LYS A 150 4.12 -13.70 5.72
C LYS A 150 5.52 -13.39 6.25
N PHE A 151 6.56 -13.54 5.41
CA PHE A 151 7.92 -13.17 5.77
C PHE A 151 8.01 -11.69 6.20
N TYR A 152 7.46 -10.77 5.40
CA TYR A 152 7.55 -9.34 5.70
C TYR A 152 6.71 -8.88 6.89
N GLU A 153 5.59 -9.53 7.18
CA GLU A 153 4.81 -9.29 8.39
C GLU A 153 5.61 -9.63 9.66
N VAL A 154 6.31 -10.78 9.66
CA VAL A 154 7.20 -11.18 10.77
C VAL A 154 8.44 -10.30 10.82
N LEU A 155 9.03 -9.96 9.68
CA LEU A 155 10.18 -9.05 9.60
C LEU A 155 9.85 -7.68 10.22
N ARG A 156 8.67 -7.13 9.90
CA ARG A 156 8.21 -5.86 10.46
C ARG A 156 8.12 -5.91 11.98
N HIS A 157 7.66 -7.03 12.55
CA HIS A 157 7.64 -7.19 14.01
C HIS A 157 9.07 -7.15 14.58
N CYS A 158 10.02 -7.85 13.96
CA CYS A 158 11.42 -7.83 14.37
C CYS A 158 12.03 -6.42 14.31
N VAL A 159 11.79 -5.70 13.21
CA VAL A 159 12.28 -4.33 13.01
C VAL A 159 11.66 -3.34 14.00
N ALA A 160 10.35 -3.42 14.22
CA ALA A 160 9.64 -2.43 15.05
C ALA A 160 9.72 -2.70 16.55
N HIS A 161 9.78 -3.96 16.97
CA HIS A 161 9.56 -4.36 18.36
C HIS A 161 10.73 -5.13 18.97
N ASN A 162 11.59 -5.78 18.16
CA ASN A 162 12.72 -6.57 18.64
C ASN A 162 14.07 -5.87 18.43
N MET A 163 14.09 -4.54 18.42
CA MET A 163 15.29 -3.72 18.15
C MET A 163 16.02 -4.08 16.84
N GLY A 164 15.31 -4.67 15.86
CA GLY A 164 15.91 -5.14 14.61
C GLY A 164 16.58 -6.51 14.69
N HIS A 165 16.46 -7.24 15.81
CA HIS A 165 16.93 -8.62 15.93
C HIS A 165 15.91 -9.62 15.36
N PRO A 166 16.40 -10.68 14.71
CA PRO A 166 15.54 -11.73 14.15
C PRO A 166 14.93 -12.60 15.26
N THR A 167 13.74 -13.11 15.02
CA THR A 167 13.11 -14.16 15.84
C THR A 167 13.32 -15.52 15.19
N THR A 168 13.22 -16.60 15.96
CA THR A 168 13.27 -17.99 15.43
C THR A 168 12.30 -18.17 14.27
N LYS A 169 11.08 -17.64 14.40
CA LYS A 169 10.05 -17.66 13.35
C LYS A 169 10.49 -16.96 12.07
N LEU A 170 11.20 -15.83 12.15
CA LEU A 170 11.70 -15.14 10.96
C LEU A 170 12.76 -15.99 10.24
N ILE A 171 13.65 -16.62 11.00
CA ILE A 171 14.71 -17.48 10.48
C ILE A 171 14.08 -18.69 9.77
N GLU A 172 13.18 -19.40 10.44
CA GLU A 172 12.45 -20.54 9.87
C GLU A 172 11.73 -20.19 8.56
N ILE A 173 11.03 -19.05 8.51
CA ILE A 173 10.36 -18.61 7.28
C ILE A 173 11.39 -18.27 6.20
N SER A 174 12.50 -17.62 6.55
CA SER A 174 13.55 -17.25 5.60
C SER A 174 14.21 -18.47 4.94
N GLU A 175 14.30 -19.58 5.66
CA GLU A 175 14.88 -20.84 5.19
C GLU A 175 13.85 -21.76 4.51
N SER A 176 12.55 -21.47 4.64
CA SER A 176 11.49 -22.30 4.07
C SER A 176 11.49 -22.33 2.54
N ASP A 177 11.26 -23.52 1.97
CA ASP A 177 11.15 -23.71 0.52
C ASP A 177 10.05 -22.85 -0.08
N ASP A 178 8.91 -22.70 0.60
CA ASP A 178 7.79 -21.88 0.15
C ASP A 178 8.21 -20.42 -0.10
N PHE A 179 8.94 -19.82 0.85
CA PHE A 179 9.43 -18.44 0.70
C PHE A 179 10.49 -18.33 -0.39
N GLN A 180 11.45 -19.25 -0.38
CA GLN A 180 12.54 -19.29 -1.37
C GLN A 180 12.00 -19.45 -2.80
N MET A 181 11.02 -20.34 -2.99
CA MET A 181 10.35 -20.55 -4.28
C MET A 181 9.50 -19.34 -4.67
N ALA A 182 8.77 -18.71 -3.73
CA ALA A 182 7.99 -17.52 -4.02
C ALA A 182 8.85 -16.34 -4.51
N ILE A 183 10.06 -16.15 -3.94
CA ILE A 183 11.02 -15.17 -4.44
C ILE A 183 11.57 -15.59 -5.80
N LYS A 184 12.03 -16.84 -5.96
CA LYS A 184 12.61 -17.31 -7.23
C LYS A 184 11.63 -17.26 -8.40
N SER A 185 10.35 -17.52 -8.14
CA SER A 185 9.26 -17.50 -9.13
C SER A 185 8.66 -16.11 -9.35
N TRP A 186 9.20 -15.07 -8.71
CA TRP A 186 8.62 -13.74 -8.76
C TRP A 186 8.64 -13.14 -10.17
N GLU A 187 7.47 -13.04 -10.78
CA GLU A 187 7.31 -12.43 -12.10
C GLU A 187 7.57 -10.93 -12.05
N THR A 188 8.57 -10.47 -12.82
CA THR A 188 8.87 -9.05 -12.97
C THR A 188 8.21 -8.50 -14.24
N LYS A 189 7.86 -7.22 -14.21
CA LYS A 189 7.40 -6.50 -15.41
C LYS A 189 8.46 -6.44 -16.52
N TYR A 190 9.73 -6.70 -16.19
CA TYR A 190 10.86 -6.63 -17.11
C TYR A 190 11.46 -8.01 -17.30
N ILE A 191 11.06 -8.69 -18.37
CA ILE A 191 11.38 -10.11 -18.68
C ILE A 191 12.87 -10.50 -18.48
N LYS A 192 13.81 -9.55 -18.61
CA LYS A 192 15.26 -9.78 -18.45
C LYS A 192 15.85 -9.38 -17.09
N LYS A 193 15.05 -8.87 -16.15
CA LYS A 193 15.52 -8.43 -14.83
C LYS A 193 15.09 -9.44 -13.77
N LYS A 194 16.08 -9.97 -13.04
CA LYS A 194 15.85 -10.73 -11.82
C LYS A 194 15.64 -9.76 -10.66
N ILE A 195 14.79 -10.15 -9.70
CA ILE A 195 14.73 -9.47 -8.41
C ILE A 195 16.00 -9.79 -7.59
N SER A 196 16.26 -8.99 -6.56
CA SER A 196 17.33 -9.31 -5.60
C SER A 196 17.09 -10.66 -4.94
N ASP A 197 18.19 -11.34 -4.61
CA ASP A 197 18.15 -12.54 -3.77
C ASP A 197 17.39 -12.28 -2.47
N PRO A 198 16.84 -13.33 -1.83
CA PRO A 198 16.20 -13.21 -0.53
C PRO A 198 17.06 -12.45 0.50
N PRO A 199 16.42 -11.78 1.48
CA PRO A 199 17.10 -11.26 2.66
C PRO A 199 17.97 -12.31 3.34
N ILE A 200 19.12 -11.90 3.86
CA ILE A 200 19.95 -12.76 4.71
C ILE A 200 19.50 -12.53 6.15
N VAL A 201 19.05 -13.60 6.80
CA VAL A 201 18.62 -13.58 8.20
C VAL A 201 19.47 -14.60 8.95
N THR A 202 20.19 -14.15 9.96
CA THR A 202 20.99 -15.02 10.84
C THR A 202 20.41 -14.98 12.26
N ASN A 203 21.06 -15.61 13.24
CA ASN A 203 20.67 -15.44 14.64
C ASN A 203 21.00 -14.03 15.18
N GLU A 204 21.91 -13.31 14.53
CA GLU A 204 22.45 -12.05 15.05
C GLU A 204 21.93 -10.83 14.29
N SER A 205 21.67 -11.00 12.99
CA SER A 205 21.44 -9.88 12.08
C SER A 205 20.34 -10.16 11.06
N ILE A 206 19.75 -9.06 10.60
CA ILE A 206 18.86 -9.00 9.44
C ILE A 206 19.51 -8.08 8.43
N GLU A 207 19.88 -8.63 7.28
CA GLU A 207 20.51 -7.88 6.20
C GLU A 207 19.55 -7.72 5.03
N LEU A 208 19.15 -6.46 4.83
CA LEU A 208 18.25 -6.04 3.78
C LEU A 208 18.99 -5.19 2.75
N LYS A 209 18.64 -5.41 1.49
CA LYS A 209 18.96 -4.55 0.37
C LYS A 209 17.78 -3.59 0.12
N PRO A 210 18.01 -2.40 -0.44
CA PRO A 210 16.95 -1.44 -0.76
C PRO A 210 15.78 -2.02 -1.57
N HIS A 211 16.06 -2.98 -2.45
CA HIS A 211 15.02 -3.65 -3.24
C HIS A 211 14.04 -4.48 -2.39
N HIS A 212 14.42 -4.96 -1.21
CA HIS A 212 13.54 -5.79 -0.37
C HIS A 212 12.32 -5.03 0.11
N CYS A 213 12.46 -3.75 0.50
CA CYS A 213 11.30 -2.96 0.89
C CYS A 213 10.39 -2.60 -0.31
N ILE A 214 10.97 -2.43 -1.50
CA ILE A 214 10.22 -2.25 -2.75
C ILE A 214 9.44 -3.54 -3.09
N MET A 215 10.06 -4.70 -2.93
CA MET A 215 9.40 -6.01 -3.13
C MET A 215 8.24 -6.21 -2.16
N TYR A 216 8.41 -5.83 -0.89
CA TYR A 216 7.31 -5.86 0.06
C TYR A 216 6.18 -4.91 -0.36
N SER A 217 6.52 -3.68 -0.77
CA SER A 217 5.53 -2.71 -1.26
C SER A 217 4.76 -3.22 -2.48
N GLU A 218 5.45 -3.87 -3.42
CA GLU A 218 4.86 -4.51 -4.60
C GLU A 218 3.98 -5.71 -4.22
N THR A 219 4.39 -6.52 -3.24
CA THR A 219 3.57 -7.61 -2.69
C THR A 219 2.24 -7.08 -2.19
N CYS A 220 2.28 -6.05 -1.35
CA CYS A 220 1.08 -5.37 -0.85
C CYS A 220 0.26 -4.73 -2.00
N LEU A 221 0.91 -4.17 -3.02
CA LEU A 221 0.22 -3.59 -4.17
C LEU A 221 -0.55 -4.62 -5.00
N ARG A 222 0.02 -5.80 -5.23
CA ARG A 222 -0.68 -6.89 -5.95
C ARG A 222 -1.91 -7.36 -5.19
N ILE A 223 -1.79 -7.54 -3.87
CA ILE A 223 -2.94 -7.88 -3.01
C ILE A 223 -3.97 -6.75 -3.01
N ALA A 224 -3.53 -5.50 -2.86
CA ALA A 224 -4.43 -4.34 -2.88
C ALA A 224 -5.16 -4.20 -4.21
N THR A 225 -4.52 -4.55 -5.33
CA THR A 225 -5.10 -4.53 -6.67
C THR A 225 -6.19 -5.60 -6.81
N ASP A 226 -5.95 -6.81 -6.32
CA ASP A 226 -6.96 -7.88 -6.31
C ASP A 226 -8.16 -7.49 -5.43
N ILE A 227 -7.93 -7.01 -4.21
CA ILE A 227 -8.99 -6.51 -3.31
C ILE A 227 -9.78 -5.37 -3.98
N ASN A 228 -9.10 -4.41 -4.60
CA ASN A 228 -9.73 -3.27 -5.26
C ASN A 228 -10.62 -3.72 -6.44
N THR A 229 -10.18 -4.71 -7.21
CA THR A 229 -10.98 -5.29 -8.30
C THR A 229 -12.23 -5.95 -7.74
N ARG A 230 -12.09 -6.74 -6.67
CA ARG A 230 -13.21 -7.44 -6.03
C ARG A 230 -14.20 -6.50 -5.34
N ILE A 231 -13.73 -5.37 -4.80
CA ILE A 231 -14.61 -4.29 -4.31
C ILE A 231 -15.54 -3.83 -5.44
N PHE A 232 -14.99 -3.57 -6.63
CA PHE A 232 -15.82 -3.17 -7.77
C PHE A 232 -16.80 -4.27 -8.19
N GLU A 233 -16.35 -5.52 -8.26
CA GLU A 233 -17.21 -6.66 -8.59
C GLU A 233 -18.36 -6.86 -7.59
N LYS A 234 -18.09 -6.65 -6.31
CA LYS A 234 -19.07 -6.83 -5.23
C LYS A 234 -20.13 -5.73 -5.22
N PHE A 235 -19.74 -4.48 -5.42
CA PHE A 235 -20.64 -3.32 -5.36
C PHE A 235 -21.28 -2.96 -6.71
N GLY A 236 -20.56 -3.21 -7.81
CA GLY A 236 -20.99 -2.87 -9.16
C GLY A 236 -20.96 -1.37 -9.46
N LEU A 237 -21.15 -1.04 -10.75
CA LEU A 237 -21.09 0.34 -11.26
C LEU A 237 -22.11 1.26 -10.59
N ASN A 238 -23.34 0.78 -10.38
CA ASN A 238 -24.43 1.60 -9.85
C ASN A 238 -24.13 2.16 -8.46
N TYR A 239 -23.45 1.39 -7.61
CA TYR A 239 -23.03 1.87 -6.30
C TYR A 239 -22.12 3.11 -6.39
N PHE A 240 -21.12 3.08 -7.29
CA PHE A 240 -20.19 4.19 -7.47
C PHE A 240 -20.83 5.41 -8.15
N ILE A 241 -21.80 5.19 -9.05
CA ILE A 241 -22.64 6.28 -9.58
C ILE A 241 -23.39 6.96 -8.43
N GLY A 242 -24.02 6.18 -7.56
CA GLY A 242 -24.73 6.68 -6.38
C GLY A 242 -23.82 7.46 -5.43
N LEU A 243 -22.63 6.95 -5.12
CA LEU A 243 -21.63 7.67 -4.32
C LEU A 243 -21.21 8.99 -4.95
N THR A 244 -20.98 9.01 -6.26
CA THR A 244 -20.58 10.23 -6.99
C THR A 244 -21.69 11.28 -6.95
N ILE A 245 -22.93 10.89 -7.21
CA ILE A 245 -24.08 11.80 -7.11
C ILE A 245 -24.20 12.33 -5.68
N LYS A 246 -24.10 11.46 -4.67
CA LYS A 246 -24.16 11.89 -3.26
C LYS A 246 -23.08 12.95 -2.95
N SER A 247 -21.82 12.65 -3.27
CA SER A 247 -20.66 13.50 -2.91
C SER A 247 -20.53 14.79 -3.72
N HIS A 248 -21.03 14.84 -4.96
CA HIS A 248 -20.84 15.99 -5.87
C HIS A 248 -22.09 16.76 -6.23
N LEU A 249 -23.28 16.25 -5.86
CA LEU A 249 -24.56 16.85 -6.21
C LEU A 249 -25.50 17.04 -5.00
N ILE A 250 -25.62 16.02 -4.15
CA ILE A 250 -26.58 16.04 -3.03
C ILE A 250 -26.01 16.80 -1.83
N GLU A 251 -24.86 16.35 -1.33
CA GLU A 251 -24.24 16.90 -0.12
C GLU A 251 -23.62 18.30 -0.30
N PRO A 252 -22.99 18.64 -1.44
CA PRO A 252 -22.38 19.95 -1.60
C PRO A 252 -23.39 21.09 -1.71
N SER A 253 -23.00 22.25 -1.18
CA SER A 253 -23.71 23.52 -1.34
C SER A 253 -23.39 24.21 -2.67
N LYS A 254 -22.29 23.84 -3.33
CA LYS A 254 -21.83 24.35 -4.65
C LYS A 254 -21.21 23.21 -5.47
N LEU A 255 -21.23 23.34 -6.79
CA LEU A 255 -20.56 22.37 -7.67
C LEU A 255 -19.04 22.47 -7.52
N LYS A 256 -18.36 21.33 -7.60
CA LYS A 256 -16.90 21.29 -7.72
C LYS A 256 -16.52 21.55 -9.18
N LYS A 257 -15.38 22.21 -9.41
CA LYS A 257 -14.87 22.41 -10.77
C LYS A 257 -14.37 21.08 -11.35
N PRO A 258 -14.45 20.89 -12.68
CA PRO A 258 -14.99 21.79 -13.70
C PRO A 258 -16.52 21.68 -13.83
N PHE A 259 -17.15 22.78 -14.23
CA PHE A 259 -18.56 22.74 -14.61
C PHE A 259 -18.68 22.16 -16.02
N CYS A 260 -19.51 21.14 -16.18
CA CYS A 260 -19.78 20.55 -17.49
C CYS A 260 -21.02 21.19 -18.14
N GLU A 261 -21.22 20.89 -19.42
CA GLU A 261 -22.38 21.35 -20.17
C GLU A 261 -23.68 20.79 -19.57
N ASN A 262 -23.69 19.49 -19.26
CA ASN A 262 -24.86 18.73 -18.82
C ASN A 262 -24.51 17.80 -17.65
N PHE A 263 -25.56 17.41 -16.92
CA PHE A 263 -25.49 16.55 -15.74
C PHE A 263 -24.75 15.22 -15.99
N SER A 264 -25.03 14.53 -17.11
CA SER A 264 -24.39 13.25 -17.43
C SER A 264 -22.88 13.40 -17.59
N ARG A 265 -22.43 14.42 -18.30
CA ARG A 265 -21.00 14.75 -18.44
C ARG A 265 -20.34 15.06 -17.09
N TYR A 266 -21.03 15.81 -16.23
CA TYR A 266 -20.52 16.14 -14.90
C TYR A 266 -20.30 14.90 -14.03
N ILE A 267 -21.29 13.99 -13.99
CA ILE A 267 -21.16 12.75 -13.23
C ILE A 267 -20.09 11.84 -13.83
N VAL A 268 -20.04 11.67 -15.16
CA VAL A 268 -18.99 10.87 -15.80
C VAL A 268 -17.59 11.46 -15.57
N TYR A 269 -17.45 12.78 -15.57
CA TYR A 269 -16.18 13.43 -15.24
C TYR A 269 -15.73 13.07 -13.82
N HIS A 270 -16.61 13.24 -12.82
CA HIS A 270 -16.24 12.95 -11.43
C HIS A 270 -16.06 11.46 -11.16
N LEU A 271 -16.82 10.57 -11.81
CA LEU A 271 -16.55 9.12 -11.79
C LEU A 271 -15.15 8.78 -12.30
N LYS A 272 -14.71 9.46 -13.37
CA LYS A 272 -13.36 9.28 -13.91
C LYS A 272 -12.29 9.82 -12.98
N GLN A 273 -12.51 10.98 -12.37
CA GLN A 273 -11.53 11.56 -11.44
C GLN A 273 -11.43 10.78 -10.14
N ASP A 274 -12.56 10.43 -9.54
CA ASP A 274 -12.60 9.86 -8.19
C ASP A 274 -12.32 8.36 -8.19
N PHE A 275 -12.69 7.65 -9.25
CA PHE A 275 -12.64 6.18 -9.28
C PHE A 275 -11.99 5.60 -10.53
N ASP A 276 -11.51 6.44 -11.45
CA ASP A 276 -10.93 6.05 -12.75
C ASP A 276 -11.92 5.23 -13.63
N ILE A 277 -13.23 5.46 -13.43
CA ILE A 277 -14.32 4.83 -14.17
C ILE A 277 -14.65 5.64 -15.42
N SER A 278 -14.56 5.00 -16.60
CA SER A 278 -14.94 5.61 -17.87
C SER A 278 -16.25 5.01 -18.39
N ILE A 279 -17.24 5.86 -18.66
CA ILE A 279 -18.53 5.47 -19.25
C ILE A 279 -18.65 6.12 -20.64
N SER A 280 -18.91 5.30 -21.66
CA SER A 280 -19.20 5.77 -23.02
C SER A 280 -20.32 4.94 -23.67
N PRO A 281 -21.34 5.58 -24.28
CA PRO A 281 -21.60 7.03 -24.28
C PRO A 281 -22.03 7.54 -22.89
N TYR A 282 -21.91 8.85 -22.65
CA TYR A 282 -22.22 9.47 -21.35
C TYR A 282 -23.66 9.25 -20.88
N ASP A 283 -24.60 9.06 -21.81
CA ASP A 283 -26.01 8.85 -21.48
C ASP A 283 -26.30 7.48 -20.83
N LYS A 284 -25.36 6.53 -20.89
CA LYS A 284 -25.44 5.28 -20.11
C LYS A 284 -25.51 5.52 -18.60
N ILE A 285 -25.13 6.71 -18.12
CA ILE A 285 -25.35 7.07 -16.72
C ILE A 285 -26.84 7.03 -16.33
N TYR A 286 -27.75 7.16 -17.31
CA TYR A 286 -29.17 7.12 -17.04
C TYR A 286 -29.69 5.71 -16.75
N ASP A 287 -28.97 4.67 -17.14
CA ASP A 287 -29.31 3.27 -16.86
C ASP A 287 -29.25 2.95 -15.35
N TYR A 288 -28.58 3.80 -14.57
CA TYR A 288 -28.60 3.78 -13.10
C TYR A 288 -30.00 4.04 -12.52
N TYR A 289 -30.82 4.83 -13.21
CA TYR A 289 -32.12 5.25 -12.70
C TYR A 289 -33.21 4.27 -13.13
N SER A 290 -33.80 3.58 -12.17
CA SER A 290 -35.08 2.89 -12.35
C SER A 290 -36.28 3.84 -12.19
N ASP A 291 -36.10 4.98 -11.52
CA ASP A 291 -37.12 6.01 -11.29
C ASP A 291 -36.82 7.30 -12.05
N GLU A 292 -37.68 7.64 -13.01
CA GLU A 292 -37.60 8.88 -13.79
C GLU A 292 -37.79 10.15 -12.94
N ASN A 293 -38.52 10.08 -11.82
CA ASN A 293 -38.68 11.24 -10.94
C ASN A 293 -37.36 11.57 -10.24
N LEU A 294 -36.65 10.57 -9.71
CA LEU A 294 -35.34 10.75 -9.10
C LEU A 294 -34.33 11.34 -10.11
N LYS A 295 -34.34 10.85 -11.35
CA LYS A 295 -33.52 11.40 -12.44
C LYS A 295 -33.82 12.89 -12.70
N LYS A 296 -35.11 13.27 -12.75
CA LYS A 296 -35.51 14.67 -12.92
C LYS A 296 -35.04 15.55 -11.76
N GLN A 297 -35.18 15.07 -10.51
CA GLN A 297 -34.73 15.78 -9.32
C GLN A 297 -33.23 16.05 -9.34
N HIS A 298 -32.41 15.04 -9.66
CA HIS A 298 -30.95 15.20 -9.75
C HIS A 298 -30.54 16.16 -10.88
N LYS A 299 -31.18 16.08 -12.05
CA LYS A 299 -30.94 17.05 -13.14
C LYS A 299 -31.28 18.48 -12.72
N LEU A 300 -32.41 18.69 -12.05
CA LEU A 300 -32.82 20.00 -11.57
C LEU A 300 -31.82 20.54 -10.53
N ARG A 301 -31.43 19.71 -9.56
CA ARG A 301 -30.42 20.05 -8.55
C ARG A 301 -29.11 20.49 -9.19
N TYR A 302 -28.66 19.79 -10.23
CA TYR A 302 -27.44 20.14 -10.96
C TYR A 302 -27.53 21.54 -11.58
N MET A 303 -28.64 21.84 -12.26
CA MET A 303 -28.84 23.16 -12.87
C MET A 303 -28.91 24.26 -11.82
N THR A 304 -29.59 24.02 -10.70
CA THR A 304 -29.63 24.97 -9.57
C THR A 304 -28.23 25.26 -9.04
N LEU A 305 -27.43 24.23 -8.76
CA LEU A 305 -26.07 24.42 -8.25
C LEU A 305 -25.15 25.08 -9.28
N LYS A 306 -25.30 24.76 -10.57
CA LYS A 306 -24.55 25.39 -11.67
C LYS A 306 -24.81 26.90 -11.79
N ASN A 307 -26.02 27.35 -11.49
CA ASN A 307 -26.38 28.78 -11.53
C ASN A 307 -25.87 29.56 -10.31
N ILE A 308 -25.48 28.88 -9.22
CA ILE A 308 -25.03 29.48 -7.96
C ILE A 308 -23.49 29.39 -7.80
N SER A 309 -22.82 28.56 -8.61
CA SER A 309 -21.37 28.28 -8.53
C SER A 309 -20.57 29.13 -9.51
#